data_AF-A0A1H3YQM6-F1
#
_entry.id   AF-A0A1H3YQM6-F1
#
_cell.length_a   1.000
_cell.length_b   1.000
_cell.length_c   1.000
_cell.angle_alpha   90.00
_cell.angle_beta   90.00
_cell.angle_gamma   90.00
#
_symmetry.space_group_name_H-M   'P 1'
#
loop_
_entity.id
_entity.type
_entity.pdbx_description
1 polymer ?
#
loop_
_entity_poly.entity_id
_entity_poly.type
_entity_poly.pdbx_seq_one_letter_code
_entity_poly.pdbx_strand_id
1 'polypeptide(L)'
;MRNLDSLIEHVRQEFFCADPVRYQKVLRQIRTSKSPKTIRAYTLGMYVNESDTQICQMCKKAAPYVDVTEIANYGIEMPQLNLCLCKNCSSRYKQFRDGSKEKFKEEMTRALRNIDIGTPAEDYEIELSSDATIHFTQTHLAEVKEILSLLEQYGIPGQEDPEPAAKPVSQIRENVTGPLAHPQRERKQVYIVDHRRDDQRRERPVERPMPERRPTVPQPPRQEERSNITNSQKPESQSKPQVGAKVRHKAFGDGVITYIDGPYMGVSFPKAGEKKFPLPDAFKKGFLTLI
;
A
#
# COMPACT_ATOMS: atom_id res chain seq x y z
N MET A 1 -35.52 -38.91 9.15
CA MET A 1 -35.71 -37.46 8.93
C MET A 1 -35.26 -36.74 10.18
N ARG A 2 -34.38 -35.73 10.08
CA ARG A 2 -34.05 -34.89 11.25
C ARG A 2 -35.30 -34.10 11.62
N ASN A 3 -35.70 -34.16 12.89
CA ASN A 3 -36.90 -33.49 13.38
C ASN A 3 -36.71 -31.98 13.26
N LEU A 4 -37.52 -31.35 12.41
CA LEU A 4 -37.45 -29.91 12.13
C LEU A 4 -37.66 -29.08 13.41
N ASP A 5 -38.49 -29.58 14.32
CA ASP A 5 -38.79 -28.90 15.59
C ASP A 5 -37.56 -28.89 16.51
N SER A 6 -36.81 -29.99 16.55
CA SER A 6 -35.56 -30.05 17.34
C SER A 6 -34.49 -29.10 16.81
N LEU A 7 -34.44 -28.86 15.49
CA LEU A 7 -33.54 -27.87 14.90
C LEU A 7 -33.97 -26.45 15.26
N ILE A 8 -35.27 -26.17 15.22
CA ILE A 8 -35.84 -24.86 15.59
C ILE A 8 -35.57 -24.57 17.07
N GLU A 9 -35.76 -25.55 17.96
CA GLU A 9 -35.46 -25.40 19.39
C GLU A 9 -33.98 -25.18 19.67
N HIS A 10 -33.10 -25.93 18.99
CA HIS A 10 -31.65 -25.77 19.12
C HIS A 10 -31.19 -24.36 18.72
N VAL A 11 -31.62 -23.86 17.56
CA VAL A 11 -31.27 -22.50 17.10
C VAL A 11 -31.84 -21.43 18.03
N ARG A 12 -33.05 -21.63 18.59
CA ARG A 12 -33.61 -20.71 19.59
C ARG A 12 -32.76 -20.66 20.85
N GLN A 13 -32.32 -21.83 21.35
CA GLN A 13 -31.43 -21.90 22.52
C GLN A 13 -30.10 -21.20 22.23
N GLU A 14 -29.48 -21.45 21.08
CA GLU A 14 -28.26 -20.76 20.66
C GLU A 14 -28.45 -19.24 20.57
N PHE A 15 -29.58 -18.78 20.02
CA PHE A 15 -29.89 -17.36 19.90
C PHE A 15 -29.99 -16.67 21.26
N PHE A 16 -30.64 -17.29 22.26
CA PHE A 16 -30.76 -16.70 23.59
C PHE A 16 -29.45 -16.73 24.39
N CYS A 17 -28.54 -17.64 24.06
CA CYS A 17 -27.21 -17.71 24.65
C CYS A 17 -26.17 -16.88 23.87
N ALA A 18 -26.51 -16.30 22.72
CA ALA A 18 -25.57 -15.56 21.90
C ALA A 18 -25.20 -14.23 22.56
N ASP A 19 -23.90 -14.01 22.76
CA ASP A 19 -23.40 -12.73 23.24
C ASP A 19 -23.63 -11.64 22.19
N PRO A 20 -24.15 -10.45 22.59
CA PRO A 20 -24.28 -9.35 21.68
C PRO A 20 -22.90 -8.83 21.27
N VAL A 21 -22.78 -8.37 20.02
CA VAL A 21 -21.55 -7.71 19.55
C VAL A 21 -21.31 -6.44 20.37
N ARG A 22 -20.19 -6.41 21.11
CA ARG A 22 -19.78 -5.25 21.92
C ARG A 22 -18.59 -4.56 21.28
N TYR A 23 -18.68 -3.24 21.14
CA TYR A 23 -17.58 -2.41 20.69
C TYR A 23 -17.04 -1.57 21.84
N GLN A 24 -15.72 -1.54 22.01
CA GLN A 24 -15.05 -0.66 22.96
C GLN A 24 -14.11 0.27 22.21
N LYS A 25 -14.11 1.56 22.58
CA LYS A 25 -13.11 2.51 22.10
C LYS A 25 -11.79 2.24 22.82
N VAL A 26 -10.78 1.82 22.08
CA VAL A 26 -9.40 1.67 22.55
C VAL A 26 -8.53 2.77 21.94
N LEU A 27 -7.68 3.39 22.74
CA LEU A 27 -6.63 4.25 22.22
C LEU A 27 -5.64 3.36 21.45
N ARG A 28 -5.34 3.75 20.22
CA ARG A 28 -4.33 3.08 19.40
C ARG A 28 -3.34 4.11 18.90
N GLN A 29 -2.06 3.77 18.94
CA GLN A 29 -1.05 4.51 18.22
C GLN A 29 -1.19 4.18 16.74
N ILE A 30 -1.29 5.20 15.91
CA ILE A 30 -1.27 5.07 14.45
C ILE A 30 -0.08 5.83 13.91
N ARG A 31 0.59 5.26 12.90
CA ARG A 31 1.58 6.00 12.14
C ARG A 31 0.84 7.03 11.26
N THR A 32 1.21 8.31 11.39
CA THR A 32 0.61 9.45 10.69
C THR A 32 1.53 10.03 9.60
N SER A 33 2.66 9.37 9.32
CA SER A 33 3.66 9.78 8.31
C SER A 33 3.10 9.84 6.88
N LYS A 34 3.94 10.35 5.95
CA LYS A 34 3.61 10.60 4.54
C LYS A 34 2.90 9.43 3.84
N SER A 35 2.19 9.77 2.76
CA SER A 35 1.32 8.83 2.05
C SER A 35 2.09 7.58 1.55
N PRO A 36 1.57 6.36 1.77
CA PRO A 36 2.16 5.14 1.20
C PRO A 36 2.30 5.17 -0.33
N LYS A 37 1.49 6.01 -1.02
CA LYS A 37 1.52 6.18 -2.47
C LYS A 37 2.85 6.79 -2.96
N THR A 38 3.36 7.81 -2.26
CA THR A 38 4.61 8.48 -2.65
C THR A 38 5.83 7.59 -2.43
N ILE A 39 5.86 6.84 -1.32
CA ILE A 39 6.90 5.85 -1.04
C ILE A 39 6.94 4.78 -2.14
N ARG A 40 5.75 4.31 -2.53
CA ARG A 40 5.61 3.31 -3.58
C ARG A 40 6.09 3.83 -4.93
N ALA A 41 5.61 4.99 -5.39
CA ALA A 41 5.96 5.52 -6.72
C ALA A 41 7.48 5.67 -6.92
N TYR A 42 8.18 6.18 -5.91
CA TYR A 42 9.64 6.36 -5.96
C TYR A 42 10.39 5.03 -6.12
N THR A 43 10.13 4.08 -5.21
CA THR A 43 10.84 2.78 -5.18
C THR A 43 10.61 1.99 -6.47
N LEU A 44 9.38 2.04 -7.00
CA LEU A 44 9.04 1.35 -8.25
C LEU A 44 9.71 1.99 -9.46
N GLY A 45 9.88 3.32 -9.49
CA GLY A 45 10.49 4.01 -10.64
C GLY A 45 11.98 3.69 -10.82
N MET A 46 12.68 3.29 -9.76
CA MET A 46 14.12 3.06 -9.79
C MET A 46 14.52 1.66 -10.26
N TYR A 47 13.63 0.67 -10.13
CA TYR A 47 13.88 -0.73 -10.48
C TYR A 47 12.87 -1.19 -11.51
N VAL A 48 12.96 -0.64 -12.72
CA VAL A 48 12.09 -0.94 -13.87
C VAL A 48 12.95 -1.27 -15.08
N ASN A 49 12.54 -2.27 -15.84
CA ASN A 49 13.17 -2.60 -17.11
C ASN A 49 12.60 -1.75 -18.27
N GLU A 50 13.15 -1.92 -19.47
CA GLU A 50 12.70 -1.22 -20.69
C GLU A 50 11.22 -1.47 -21.07
N SER A 51 10.62 -2.53 -20.53
CA SER A 51 9.20 -2.88 -20.75
C SER A 51 8.28 -2.38 -19.63
N ASP A 52 8.70 -1.36 -18.87
CA ASP A 52 7.98 -0.77 -17.73
C ASP A 52 7.62 -1.78 -16.62
N THR A 53 8.31 -2.92 -16.57
CA THR A 53 8.08 -3.99 -15.59
C THR A 53 9.09 -3.90 -14.46
N GLN A 54 8.63 -4.01 -13.22
CA GLN A 54 9.50 -3.88 -12.06
C GLN A 54 10.46 -5.07 -11.94
N ILE A 55 11.70 -4.79 -11.56
CA ILE A 55 12.75 -5.78 -11.32
C ILE A 55 12.87 -5.99 -9.82
N CYS A 56 12.85 -7.24 -9.38
CA CYS A 56 13.08 -7.58 -7.98
C CYS A 56 14.56 -7.44 -7.63
N GLN A 57 14.87 -6.65 -6.59
CA GLN A 57 16.24 -6.43 -6.11
C GLN A 57 16.93 -7.66 -5.50
N MET A 58 16.21 -8.75 -5.21
CA MET A 58 16.81 -9.96 -4.62
C MET A 58 16.97 -11.11 -5.61
N CYS A 59 16.14 -11.19 -6.64
CA CYS A 59 16.22 -12.29 -7.63
C CYS A 59 16.48 -11.83 -9.06
N LYS A 60 16.61 -10.51 -9.29
CA LYS A 60 16.78 -9.85 -10.60
C LYS A 60 15.74 -10.20 -11.66
N LYS A 61 14.66 -10.90 -11.30
CA LYS A 61 13.57 -11.25 -12.21
C LYS A 61 12.57 -10.11 -12.30
N ALA A 62 12.11 -9.86 -13.52
CA ALA A 62 10.96 -9.01 -13.76
C ALA A 62 9.71 -9.60 -13.08
N ALA A 63 8.97 -8.76 -12.35
CA ALA A 63 7.78 -9.14 -11.63
C ALA A 63 6.69 -8.07 -11.82
N PRO A 64 5.49 -8.43 -12.29
CA PRO A 64 4.38 -7.48 -12.46
C PRO A 64 3.82 -6.97 -11.12
N TYR A 65 4.06 -7.71 -10.04
CA TYR A 65 3.64 -7.35 -8.70
C TYR A 65 4.82 -7.42 -7.74
N VAL A 66 5.19 -6.25 -7.23
CA VAL A 66 6.25 -6.08 -6.24
C VAL A 66 5.72 -5.38 -4.99
N ASP A 67 6.31 -5.76 -3.88
CA ASP A 67 6.18 -5.16 -2.57
C ASP A 67 7.28 -4.12 -2.39
N VAL A 68 6.93 -3.02 -1.75
CA VAL A 68 7.87 -1.98 -1.31
C VAL A 68 8.15 -2.27 0.16
N THR A 69 9.34 -2.81 0.42
CA THR A 69 9.70 -3.41 1.70
C THR A 69 10.81 -2.61 2.37
N GLU A 70 10.55 -2.05 3.55
CA GLU A 70 11.57 -1.31 4.31
C GLU A 70 12.85 -2.15 4.50
N ILE A 71 14.01 -1.54 4.22
CA ILE A 71 15.34 -2.13 4.44
C ILE A 71 15.46 -2.56 5.91
N ALA A 72 15.25 -1.61 6.82
CA ALA A 72 15.12 -1.81 8.26
C ALA A 72 14.36 -0.62 8.87
N ASN A 73 13.93 -0.74 10.13
CA ASN A 73 13.31 0.38 10.83
C ASN A 73 14.37 1.35 11.35
N TYR A 74 14.60 2.42 10.59
CA TYR A 74 15.51 3.51 10.95
C TYR A 74 14.82 4.66 11.71
N GLY A 75 13.54 4.52 12.08
CA GLY A 75 12.80 5.54 12.82
C GLY A 75 12.32 6.73 11.97
N ILE A 76 12.59 6.71 10.66
CA ILE A 76 12.15 7.72 9.70
C ILE A 76 11.48 7.08 8.48
N GLU A 77 10.68 7.88 7.78
CA GLU A 77 9.86 7.45 6.64
C GLU A 77 10.35 8.11 5.37
N MET A 78 11.22 7.40 4.66
CA MET A 78 11.79 7.86 3.41
C MET A 78 11.62 6.80 2.31
N PRO A 79 11.19 7.19 1.10
CA PRO A 79 11.06 6.25 0.00
C PRO A 79 12.34 5.46 -0.29
N GLN A 80 13.49 6.10 -0.20
CA GLN A 80 14.82 5.51 -0.38
C GLN A 80 15.16 4.40 0.62
N LEU A 81 14.47 4.30 1.76
CA LEU A 81 14.71 3.25 2.74
C LEU A 81 13.90 1.98 2.45
N ASN A 82 13.43 1.80 1.21
CA ASN A 82 12.60 0.68 0.80
C ASN A 82 13.20 -0.06 -0.41
N LEU A 83 12.99 -1.37 -0.41
CA LEU A 83 13.37 -2.29 -1.46
C LEU A 83 12.19 -2.62 -2.37
N CYS A 84 12.46 -2.77 -3.66
CA CYS A 84 11.56 -3.31 -4.67
C CYS A 84 11.72 -4.85 -4.73
N LEU A 85 10.80 -5.60 -4.10
CA LEU A 85 10.90 -7.07 -4.01
C LEU A 85 9.64 -7.76 -4.55
N CYS A 86 9.78 -8.85 -5.28
CA CYS A 86 8.63 -9.70 -5.61
C CYS A 86 8.05 -10.35 -4.33
N LYS A 87 6.80 -10.82 -4.35
CA LYS A 87 6.11 -11.37 -3.15
C LYS A 87 6.91 -12.44 -2.40
N ASN A 88 7.55 -13.35 -3.13
CA ASN A 88 8.35 -14.43 -2.53
C ASN A 88 9.60 -13.87 -1.86
N CYS A 89 10.31 -12.98 -2.55
CA CYS A 89 11.51 -12.33 -2.05
C CYS A 89 11.22 -11.41 -0.87
N SER A 90 10.12 -10.66 -0.90
CA SER A 90 9.63 -9.81 0.20
C SER A 90 9.38 -10.63 1.46
N SER A 91 8.66 -11.75 1.34
CA SER A 91 8.39 -12.65 2.47
C SER A 91 9.67 -13.22 3.07
N ARG A 92 10.60 -13.67 2.21
CA ARG A 92 11.88 -14.24 2.64
C ARG A 92 12.81 -13.19 3.26
N TYR A 93 12.90 -11.99 2.67
CA TYR A 93 13.66 -10.88 3.23
C TYR A 93 13.18 -10.50 4.64
N LYS A 94 11.86 -10.44 4.83
CA LYS A 94 11.25 -10.16 6.15
C LYS A 94 11.64 -11.21 7.19
N GLN A 95 11.83 -12.47 6.81
CA GLN A 95 12.30 -13.50 7.75
C GLN A 95 13.72 -13.20 8.24
N PHE A 96 14.63 -12.81 7.35
CA PHE A 96 15.99 -12.39 7.74
C PHE A 96 15.96 -11.15 8.64
N ARG A 97 15.19 -10.13 8.23
CA ARG A 97 15.11 -8.84 8.94
C ARG A 97 14.45 -8.95 10.32
N ASP A 98 13.33 -9.66 10.40
CA ASP A 98 12.48 -9.64 11.59
C ASP A 98 12.88 -10.72 12.61
N GLY A 99 13.79 -11.63 12.27
CA GLY A 99 14.34 -12.62 13.21
C GLY A 99 15.18 -12.02 14.33
N SER A 100 15.97 -10.97 14.04
CA SER A 100 16.69 -10.18 15.04
C SER A 100 16.83 -8.74 14.56
N LYS A 101 15.81 -7.91 14.81
CA LYS A 101 15.65 -6.59 14.19
C LYS A 101 16.84 -5.65 14.42
N GLU A 102 17.31 -5.54 15.65
CA GLU A 102 18.41 -4.63 15.98
C GLU A 102 19.75 -5.12 15.41
N LYS A 103 20.05 -6.41 15.58
CA LYS A 103 21.27 -7.02 15.02
C LYS A 103 21.30 -6.91 13.50
N PHE A 104 20.18 -7.25 12.84
CA PHE A 104 20.05 -7.13 11.39
C PHE A 104 20.23 -5.68 10.94
N LYS A 105 19.62 -4.72 11.63
CA LYS A 105 19.75 -3.29 11.34
C LYS A 105 21.21 -2.85 11.44
N GLU A 106 21.94 -3.23 12.48
CA GLU A 106 23.36 -2.90 12.65
C GLU A 106 24.23 -3.52 11.55
N GLU A 107 24.05 -4.81 11.25
CA GLU A 107 24.80 -5.53 10.21
C GLU A 107 24.53 -4.95 8.82
N MET A 108 23.25 -4.70 8.48
CA MET A 108 22.84 -4.08 7.23
C MET A 108 23.41 -2.66 7.09
N THR A 109 23.35 -1.86 8.17
CA THR A 109 23.91 -0.49 8.18
C THR A 109 25.41 -0.51 7.92
N ARG A 110 26.14 -1.44 8.56
CA ARG A 110 27.57 -1.63 8.33
C ARG A 110 27.86 -2.03 6.87
N ALA A 111 27.10 -2.99 6.33
CA ALA A 111 27.26 -3.45 4.96
C ALA A 111 27.03 -2.30 3.94
N LEU A 112 25.93 -1.57 4.05
CA LEU A 112 25.60 -0.43 3.18
C LEU A 112 26.69 0.66 3.19
N ARG A 113 27.24 0.98 4.37
CA ARG A 113 28.29 2.00 4.50
C ARG A 113 29.62 1.56 3.88
N ASN A 114 29.96 0.30 4.00
CA ASN A 114 31.26 -0.23 3.58
C ASN A 114 31.41 -0.45 2.08
N ILE A 115 30.31 -0.47 1.31
CA ILE A 115 30.39 -0.59 -0.15
C ILE A 115 31.00 0.68 -0.75
N ASP A 116 32.07 0.56 -1.52
CA ASP A 116 32.61 1.66 -2.31
C ASP A 116 31.71 1.93 -3.53
N ILE A 117 31.32 3.20 -3.69
CA ILE A 117 30.49 3.68 -4.81
C ILE A 117 31.22 4.67 -5.72
N GLY A 118 32.51 4.93 -5.46
CA GLY A 118 33.33 5.86 -6.26
C GLY A 118 33.63 5.32 -7.66
N THR A 119 33.65 4.00 -7.81
CA THR A 119 33.81 3.34 -9.12
C THR A 119 32.45 2.83 -9.60
N PRO A 120 31.98 3.23 -10.81
CA PRO A 120 30.73 2.72 -11.38
C PRO A 120 30.79 1.20 -11.58
N ALA A 121 29.74 0.51 -11.13
CA ALA A 121 29.53 -0.92 -11.34
C ALA A 121 28.11 -1.16 -11.86
N GLU A 122 27.86 -2.33 -12.46
CA GLU A 122 26.52 -2.71 -12.93
C GLU A 122 25.53 -2.79 -11.75
N ASP A 123 25.95 -3.47 -10.68
CA ASP A 123 25.17 -3.63 -9.45
C ASP A 123 26.09 -3.57 -8.22
N TYR A 124 25.54 -3.10 -7.10
CA TYR A 124 26.18 -3.15 -5.78
C TYR A 124 25.43 -4.15 -4.89
N GLU A 125 26.16 -5.09 -4.30
CA GLU A 125 25.56 -6.29 -3.72
C GLU A 125 25.75 -6.36 -2.19
N ILE A 126 24.71 -6.82 -1.49
CA ILE A 126 24.74 -7.16 -0.06
C ILE A 126 24.27 -8.59 0.12
N GLU A 127 25.17 -9.46 0.56
CA GLU A 127 24.85 -10.85 0.89
C GLU A 127 24.17 -10.92 2.27
N LEU A 128 22.99 -11.57 2.32
CA LEU A 128 22.25 -11.85 3.56
C LEU A 128 22.47 -13.28 4.04
N SER A 129 22.58 -14.22 3.09
CA SER A 129 22.90 -15.63 3.27
C SER A 129 23.59 -16.15 2.01
N SER A 130 24.05 -17.40 2.03
CA SER A 130 24.71 -18.05 0.88
C SER A 130 23.87 -18.09 -0.40
N ASP A 131 22.57 -17.87 -0.30
CA ASP A 131 21.59 -17.97 -1.38
C ASP A 131 20.62 -16.77 -1.41
N ALA A 132 20.96 -15.67 -0.73
CA ALA A 132 20.20 -14.42 -0.76
C ALA A 132 21.13 -13.20 -0.81
N THR A 133 21.03 -12.45 -1.90
CA THR A 133 21.78 -11.22 -2.14
C THR A 133 20.82 -10.11 -2.55
N ILE A 134 21.00 -8.91 -2.01
CA ILE A 134 20.27 -7.72 -2.42
C ILE A 134 21.15 -6.88 -3.34
N HIS A 135 20.58 -6.47 -4.46
CA HIS A 135 21.25 -5.67 -5.48
C HIS A 135 20.73 -4.23 -5.46
N PHE A 136 21.65 -3.27 -5.51
CA PHE A 136 21.39 -1.85 -5.52
C PHE A 136 21.96 -1.19 -6.77
N THR A 137 21.23 -0.22 -7.31
CA THR A 137 21.81 0.77 -8.23
C THR A 137 22.74 1.72 -7.47
N GLN A 138 23.69 2.33 -8.17
CA GLN A 138 24.58 3.34 -7.58
C GLN A 138 23.80 4.47 -6.91
N THR A 139 22.77 4.98 -7.60
CA THR A 139 21.93 6.08 -7.11
C THR A 139 21.21 5.70 -5.82
N HIS A 140 20.56 4.53 -5.78
CA HIS A 140 19.84 4.10 -4.59
C HIS A 140 20.78 3.96 -3.40
N LEU A 141 21.94 3.33 -3.61
CA LEU A 141 22.91 3.12 -2.57
C LEU A 141 23.49 4.44 -2.06
N ALA A 142 23.81 5.39 -2.94
CA ALA A 142 24.28 6.72 -2.57
C ALA A 142 23.28 7.45 -1.66
N GLU A 143 21.99 7.43 -2.02
CA GLU A 143 20.96 8.06 -1.19
C GLU A 143 20.80 7.38 0.17
N VAL A 144 20.78 6.05 0.20
CA VAL A 144 20.68 5.31 1.47
C VAL A 144 21.87 5.62 2.37
N LYS A 145 23.10 5.66 1.82
CA LYS A 145 24.29 6.02 2.58
C LYS A 145 24.20 7.43 3.15
N GLU A 146 23.74 8.40 2.37
CA GLU A 146 23.56 9.77 2.81
C GLU A 146 22.56 9.86 3.97
N ILE A 147 21.39 9.20 3.83
CA ILE A 147 20.37 9.16 4.89
C ILE A 147 20.93 8.56 6.17
N LEU A 148 21.67 7.47 6.08
CA LEU A 148 22.30 6.83 7.24
C LEU A 148 23.38 7.72 7.88
N SER A 149 24.10 8.54 7.10
CA SER A 149 25.05 9.53 7.63
C SER A 149 24.32 10.65 8.38
N LEU A 150 23.24 11.17 7.79
CA LEU A 150 22.44 12.22 8.42
C LEU A 150 21.81 11.77 9.73
N LEU A 151 21.31 10.53 9.79
CA LEU A 151 20.77 9.95 11.02
C LEU A 151 21.82 9.79 12.13
N GLU A 152 23.06 9.45 11.77
CA GLU A 152 24.16 9.36 12.75
C GLU A 152 24.58 10.75 13.24
N GLN A 153 24.63 11.73 12.34
CA GLN A 153 25.07 13.08 12.67
C GLN A 153 24.02 13.88 13.45
N TYR A 154 22.74 13.73 13.12
CA TYR A 154 21.66 14.59 13.60
C TYR A 154 20.54 13.85 14.36
N GLY A 155 20.57 12.50 14.39
CA GLY A 155 19.49 11.72 14.99
C GLY A 155 18.20 11.72 14.16
N ILE A 156 17.11 11.28 14.79
CA ILE A 156 15.77 11.22 14.15
C ILE A 156 15.15 12.63 14.18
N PRO A 157 14.78 13.21 13.03
CA PRO A 157 14.16 14.54 12.98
C PRO A 157 12.86 14.61 13.79
N GLY A 158 12.72 15.65 14.62
CA GLY A 158 11.51 15.90 15.40
C GLY A 158 11.30 14.99 16.61
N GLN A 159 12.29 14.16 16.97
CA GLN A 159 12.42 13.68 18.34
C GLN A 159 13.05 14.83 19.14
N GLU A 160 12.31 15.44 20.07
CA GLU A 160 12.93 16.26 21.11
C GLU A 160 13.85 15.35 21.92
N ASP A 161 15.06 15.80 22.23
CA ASP A 161 15.93 15.09 23.16
C ASP A 161 15.14 14.84 24.45
N PRO A 162 15.16 13.61 25.01
CA PRO A 162 14.46 13.35 26.25
C PRO A 162 14.98 14.34 27.31
N GLU A 163 14.07 15.15 27.88
CA GLU A 163 14.35 15.93 29.08
C GLU A 163 15.11 15.03 30.08
N PRO A 164 16.19 15.52 30.71
CA PRO A 164 17.00 14.71 31.60
C PRO A 164 16.11 14.13 32.70
N ALA A 165 16.00 12.80 32.72
CA ALA A 165 15.10 12.06 33.59
C ALA A 165 15.25 12.52 35.05
N ALA A 166 14.22 13.21 35.56
CA ALA A 166 14.10 13.50 36.97
C ALA A 166 14.14 12.17 37.75
N LYS A 167 15.09 12.07 38.69
CA LYS A 167 15.31 10.86 39.50
C LYS A 167 14.02 10.47 40.25
N PRO A 168 13.70 9.17 40.35
CA PRO A 168 12.47 8.74 41.00
C PRO A 168 12.51 9.05 42.50
N VAL A 169 11.54 9.84 42.96
CA VAL A 169 11.24 10.02 44.39
C VAL A 169 10.62 8.72 44.90
N SER A 170 11.32 8.08 45.83
CA SER A 170 10.88 6.90 46.57
C SER A 170 9.57 7.17 47.32
N GLN A 171 8.51 6.40 47.03
CA GLN A 171 7.28 6.40 47.83
C GLN A 171 7.08 5.04 48.51
N ILE A 172 7.44 5.03 49.79
CA ILE A 172 6.71 4.50 50.97
C ILE A 172 5.78 3.30 50.70
N ARG A 173 6.16 2.13 51.24
CA ARG A 173 5.29 0.97 51.40
C ARG A 173 4.48 1.11 52.69
N GLU A 174 3.15 1.14 52.58
CA GLU A 174 2.27 0.80 53.70
C GLU A 174 1.64 -0.57 53.44
N ASN A 175 1.87 -1.46 54.40
CA ASN A 175 1.36 -2.82 54.42
C ASN A 175 -0.09 -2.80 54.93
N VAL A 176 -1.03 -3.39 54.19
CA VAL A 176 -2.29 -3.89 54.76
C VAL A 176 -2.54 -5.30 54.23
N THR A 177 -2.43 -6.26 55.14
CA THR A 177 -2.67 -7.70 55.01
C THR A 177 -4.16 -8.02 54.87
N GLY A 178 -4.52 -8.85 53.89
CA GLY A 178 -5.85 -9.48 53.75
C GLY A 178 -5.77 -10.69 52.80
N PRO A 179 -6.41 -11.84 53.13
CA PRO A 179 -6.15 -13.11 52.45
C PRO A 179 -7.11 -13.31 51.27
N LEU A 180 -6.55 -13.50 50.07
CA LEU A 180 -7.04 -14.27 48.90
C LEU A 180 -6.39 -13.67 47.63
N ALA A 181 -5.23 -14.21 47.26
CA ALA A 181 -4.45 -13.77 46.11
C ALA A 181 -4.95 -14.43 44.82
N HIS A 182 -5.61 -13.66 43.96
CA HIS A 182 -5.64 -13.89 42.51
C HIS A 182 -4.61 -12.94 41.87
N PRO A 183 -3.82 -13.35 40.86
CA PRO A 183 -2.83 -12.48 40.23
C PRO A 183 -3.53 -11.33 39.48
N GLN A 184 -3.59 -10.16 40.12
CA GLN A 184 -4.11 -8.92 39.53
C GLN A 184 -3.05 -8.31 38.60
N ARG A 185 -3.42 -8.26 37.32
CA ARG A 185 -2.76 -7.46 36.28
C ARG A 185 -2.65 -6.00 36.75
N GLU A 186 -1.43 -5.49 36.87
CA GLU A 186 -1.16 -4.11 37.26
C GLU A 186 -1.87 -3.13 36.31
N ARG A 187 -2.87 -2.43 36.84
CA ARG A 187 -3.49 -1.27 36.18
C ARG A 187 -2.58 -0.06 36.41
N LYS A 188 -1.76 0.29 35.42
CA LYS A 188 -1.13 1.61 35.38
C LYS A 188 -2.21 2.68 35.18
N GLN A 189 -2.36 3.59 36.14
CA GLN A 189 -3.14 4.82 35.97
C GLN A 189 -2.38 5.73 34.99
N VAL A 190 -3.07 6.19 33.95
CA VAL A 190 -2.55 7.19 33.01
C VAL A 190 -3.26 8.50 33.32
N TYR A 191 -2.50 9.54 33.66
CA TYR A 191 -3.02 10.88 33.88
C TYR A 191 -3.38 11.54 32.53
N ILE A 192 -4.54 12.19 32.47
CA ILE A 192 -4.98 12.99 31.32
C ILE A 192 -4.43 14.41 31.51
N VAL A 193 -3.58 14.87 30.59
CA VAL A 193 -3.24 16.30 30.45
C VAL A 193 -4.21 16.90 29.45
N ASP A 194 -5.13 17.73 29.95
CA ASP A 194 -6.24 18.30 29.18
C ASP A 194 -5.77 19.59 28.49
N HIS A 195 -5.23 19.48 27.28
CA HIS A 195 -5.00 20.65 26.42
C HIS A 195 -6.26 20.94 25.60
N ARG A 196 -7.22 21.64 26.20
CA ARG A 196 -8.31 22.27 25.45
C ARG A 196 -7.72 23.27 24.46
N ARG A 197 -7.76 22.95 23.17
CA ARG A 197 -7.70 23.93 22.08
C ARG A 197 -9.10 24.08 21.50
N ASP A 198 -9.59 25.32 21.53
CA ASP A 198 -10.82 25.77 20.90
C ASP A 198 -10.88 25.32 19.44
N ASP A 199 -11.81 24.43 19.12
CA ASP A 199 -12.20 24.16 17.74
C ASP A 199 -13.66 24.58 17.59
N GLN A 200 -13.85 25.79 17.03
CA GLN A 200 -15.14 26.28 16.58
C GLN A 200 -15.69 25.33 15.51
N ARG A 201 -16.54 24.41 15.94
CA ARG A 201 -17.28 23.51 15.07
C ARG A 201 -18.27 24.33 14.24
N ARG A 202 -17.91 24.68 13.01
CA ARG A 202 -18.88 25.09 11.98
C ARG A 202 -19.99 24.03 11.90
N GLU A 203 -21.22 24.44 12.19
CA GLU A 203 -22.38 23.60 11.97
C GLU A 203 -22.52 23.26 10.48
N ARG A 204 -22.76 21.98 10.17
CA ARG A 204 -23.05 21.54 8.80
C ARG A 204 -24.57 21.67 8.58
N PRO A 205 -25.02 22.22 7.45
CA PRO A 205 -26.44 22.18 7.10
C PRO A 205 -26.94 20.74 6.99
N VAL A 206 -28.10 20.52 7.61
CA VAL A 206 -28.90 19.30 7.53
C VAL A 206 -29.53 19.23 6.13
N GLU A 207 -29.76 18.01 5.66
CA GLU A 207 -30.41 17.60 4.40
C GLU A 207 -29.50 17.37 3.18
N ARG A 208 -29.23 16.08 2.92
CA ARG A 208 -28.95 15.56 1.57
C ARG A 208 -30.09 14.60 1.20
N PRO A 209 -30.76 14.76 0.04
CA PRO A 209 -31.80 13.83 -0.38
C PRO A 209 -31.21 12.44 -0.63
N MET A 210 -31.92 11.39 -0.22
CA MET A 210 -31.53 10.01 -0.46
C MET A 210 -31.60 9.69 -1.97
N PRO A 211 -30.63 8.99 -2.56
CA PRO A 211 -30.76 8.52 -3.93
C PRO A 211 -31.78 7.38 -4.01
N GLU A 212 -32.76 7.52 -4.90
CA GLU A 212 -33.76 6.48 -5.21
C GLU A 212 -33.09 5.17 -5.66
N ARG A 213 -33.57 4.04 -5.11
CA ARG A 213 -33.13 2.70 -5.51
C ARG A 213 -33.67 2.38 -6.91
N ARG A 214 -32.78 2.24 -7.89
CA ARG A 214 -33.15 1.68 -9.20
C ARG A 214 -33.53 0.20 -9.06
N PRO A 215 -34.56 -0.29 -9.78
CA PRO A 215 -34.92 -1.71 -9.79
C PRO A 215 -33.79 -2.58 -10.37
N THR A 216 -33.52 -3.70 -9.70
CA THR A 216 -32.56 -4.72 -10.15
C THR A 216 -33.15 -5.51 -11.31
N VAL A 217 -32.58 -5.37 -12.51
CA VAL A 217 -32.92 -6.21 -13.67
C VAL A 217 -32.18 -7.56 -13.53
N PRO A 218 -32.86 -8.73 -13.65
CA PRO A 218 -32.19 -10.03 -13.60
C PRO A 218 -31.25 -10.21 -14.79
N GLN A 219 -30.03 -10.70 -14.55
CA GLN A 219 -29.12 -11.10 -15.63
C GLN A 219 -29.54 -12.47 -16.20
N PRO A 220 -29.61 -12.65 -17.54
CA PRO A 220 -29.83 -13.96 -18.14
C PRO A 220 -28.54 -14.83 -18.07
N PRO A 221 -28.68 -16.16 -18.07
CA PRO A 221 -27.57 -17.09 -17.85
C PRO A 221 -26.57 -17.10 -19.01
N ARG A 222 -25.29 -17.24 -18.62
CA ARG A 222 -24.10 -17.26 -19.48
C ARG A 222 -24.02 -18.60 -20.21
N GLN A 223 -24.13 -18.59 -21.53
CA GLN A 223 -23.82 -19.76 -22.36
C GLN A 223 -22.34 -19.74 -22.76
N GLU A 224 -21.65 -20.84 -22.45
CA GLU A 224 -20.34 -21.18 -22.96
C GLU A 224 -20.50 -21.75 -24.37
N GLU A 225 -19.93 -21.09 -25.38
CA GLU A 225 -19.60 -21.77 -26.63
C GLU A 225 -18.19 -21.43 -27.09
N ARG A 226 -17.47 -22.52 -27.29
CA ARG A 226 -16.09 -22.67 -27.71
C ARG A 226 -16.09 -22.80 -29.22
N SER A 227 -15.42 -21.93 -29.94
CA SER A 227 -14.96 -22.25 -31.30
C SER A 227 -13.65 -21.52 -31.61
N ASN A 228 -12.64 -22.34 -31.87
CA ASN A 228 -11.39 -21.97 -32.54
C ASN A 228 -11.71 -21.55 -33.99
N ILE A 229 -10.90 -20.66 -34.57
CA ILE A 229 -10.13 -20.87 -35.83
C ILE A 229 -9.45 -19.56 -36.31
N THR A 230 -8.13 -19.71 -36.52
CA THR A 230 -7.20 -19.04 -37.45
C THR A 230 -6.80 -17.56 -37.37
N ASN A 231 -5.48 -17.39 -37.25
CA ASN A 231 -4.62 -16.43 -37.96
C ASN A 231 -5.22 -15.80 -39.23
N SER A 232 -5.17 -14.47 -39.32
CA SER A 232 -4.54 -13.73 -40.43
C SER A 232 -4.55 -12.21 -40.19
N GLN A 233 -3.35 -11.65 -40.20
CA GLN A 233 -2.91 -10.42 -40.89
C GLN A 233 -3.65 -9.07 -40.70
N LYS A 234 -2.79 -8.09 -40.36
CA LYS A 234 -2.90 -6.64 -40.30
C LYS A 234 -3.23 -6.01 -41.68
N PRO A 235 -3.95 -4.88 -41.71
CA PRO A 235 -3.35 -3.60 -42.16
C PRO A 235 -3.79 -2.46 -41.21
N GLU A 236 -2.93 -1.69 -40.53
CA GLU A 236 -1.96 -0.67 -40.96
C GLU A 236 -2.48 0.38 -41.94
N SER A 237 -3.35 1.25 -41.42
CA SER A 237 -3.51 2.63 -41.87
C SER A 237 -3.65 3.53 -40.64
N GLN A 238 -2.52 3.95 -40.07
CA GLN A 238 -2.45 4.89 -38.96
C GLN A 238 -2.75 6.31 -39.46
N SER A 239 -4.03 6.68 -39.55
CA SER A 239 -4.41 8.09 -39.53
C SER A 239 -4.17 8.63 -38.12
N LYS A 240 -3.60 9.82 -37.96
CA LYS A 240 -3.43 10.42 -36.63
C LYS A 240 -4.80 10.79 -36.05
N PRO A 241 -5.04 10.61 -34.74
CA PRO A 241 -6.32 10.99 -34.14
C PRO A 241 -6.49 12.52 -34.20
N GLN A 242 -7.57 12.97 -34.81
CA GLN A 242 -7.96 14.37 -34.95
C GLN A 242 -9.38 14.58 -34.42
N VAL A 243 -9.70 15.79 -33.97
CA VAL A 243 -11.07 16.15 -33.55
C VAL A 243 -12.05 15.86 -34.69
N GLY A 244 -13.17 15.22 -34.38
CA GLY A 244 -14.16 14.74 -35.36
C GLY A 244 -13.90 13.35 -35.93
N ALA A 245 -12.75 12.71 -35.65
CA ALA A 245 -12.49 11.35 -36.10
C ALA A 245 -13.40 10.34 -35.37
N LYS A 246 -13.78 9.28 -36.10
CA LYS A 246 -14.55 8.16 -35.56
C LYS A 246 -13.61 7.15 -34.91
N VAL A 247 -14.00 6.66 -33.75
CA VAL A 247 -13.25 5.68 -32.97
C VAL A 247 -14.18 4.59 -32.44
N ARG A 248 -13.65 3.38 -32.25
CA ARG A 248 -14.37 2.24 -31.67
C ARG A 248 -13.77 1.86 -30.33
N HIS A 249 -14.62 1.75 -29.30
CA HIS A 249 -14.27 1.26 -27.97
C HIS A 249 -14.94 -0.10 -27.72
N LYS A 250 -14.22 -1.06 -27.12
CA LYS A 250 -14.71 -2.43 -26.88
C LYS A 250 -16.01 -2.50 -26.06
N ALA A 251 -16.19 -1.60 -25.10
CA ALA A 251 -17.37 -1.58 -24.23
C ALA A 251 -18.43 -0.54 -24.61
N PHE A 252 -18.06 0.52 -25.32
CA PHE A 252 -18.95 1.67 -25.57
C PHE A 252 -19.36 1.79 -27.05
N GLY A 253 -18.79 0.94 -27.92
CA GLY A 253 -19.07 0.94 -29.34
C GLY A 253 -18.38 2.11 -30.05
N ASP A 254 -19.04 2.59 -31.11
CA ASP A 254 -18.52 3.66 -31.95
C ASP A 254 -18.77 5.02 -31.30
N GLY A 255 -17.77 5.89 -31.36
CA GLY A 255 -17.79 7.23 -30.81
C GLY A 255 -17.02 8.22 -31.69
N VAL A 256 -17.15 9.51 -31.38
CA VAL A 256 -16.52 10.60 -32.14
C VAL A 256 -15.66 11.43 -31.18
N ILE A 257 -14.44 11.77 -31.60
CA ILE A 257 -13.55 12.63 -30.81
C ILE A 257 -14.11 14.06 -30.79
N THR A 258 -14.41 14.60 -29.60
CA THR A 258 -15.02 15.92 -29.42
C THR A 258 -13.99 17.03 -29.21
N TYR A 259 -12.91 16.75 -28.46
CA TYR A 259 -11.80 17.68 -28.25
C TYR A 259 -10.51 16.92 -27.94
N ILE A 260 -9.38 17.60 -28.14
CA ILE A 260 -8.05 17.15 -27.71
C ILE A 260 -7.47 18.27 -26.86
N ASP A 261 -7.16 17.98 -25.60
CA ASP A 261 -6.61 18.91 -24.61
C ASP A 261 -5.32 18.30 -24.04
N GLY A 262 -4.20 18.61 -24.71
CA GLY A 262 -2.87 18.14 -24.36
C GLY A 262 -2.80 16.62 -24.16
N PRO A 263 -2.63 16.12 -22.93
CA PRO A 263 -2.50 14.69 -22.64
C PRO A 263 -3.84 13.92 -22.65
N TYR A 264 -4.98 14.58 -22.82
CA TYR A 264 -6.29 13.94 -22.81
C TYR A 264 -7.12 14.29 -24.05
N MET A 265 -8.07 13.42 -24.40
CA MET A 265 -9.10 13.69 -25.40
C MET A 265 -10.49 13.30 -24.88
N GLY A 266 -11.50 14.03 -25.33
CA GLY A 266 -12.91 13.67 -25.14
C GLY A 266 -13.42 12.84 -26.31
N VAL A 267 -14.17 11.78 -26.02
CA VAL A 267 -14.88 10.97 -27.01
C VAL A 267 -16.34 10.83 -26.60
N SER A 268 -17.25 11.22 -27.49
CA SER A 268 -18.69 11.07 -27.29
C SER A 268 -19.19 9.74 -27.85
N PHE A 269 -19.81 8.93 -27.00
CA PHE A 269 -20.46 7.68 -27.39
C PHE A 269 -21.98 7.81 -27.28
N PRO A 270 -22.76 7.36 -28.29
CA PRO A 270 -24.23 7.46 -28.26
C PRO A 270 -24.88 6.80 -27.05
N LYS A 271 -24.30 5.70 -26.53
CA LYS A 271 -24.88 4.93 -25.41
C LYS A 271 -24.29 5.28 -24.04
N ALA A 272 -23.09 5.86 -23.99
CA ALA A 272 -22.33 6.05 -22.75
C ALA A 272 -22.02 7.52 -22.42
N GLY A 273 -22.42 8.45 -23.30
CA GLY A 273 -22.11 9.86 -23.19
C GLY A 273 -20.64 10.16 -23.47
N GLU A 274 -20.20 11.35 -23.07
CA GLU A 274 -18.81 11.78 -23.26
C GLU A 274 -17.88 11.16 -22.20
N LYS A 275 -16.75 10.62 -22.66
CA LYS A 275 -15.72 9.99 -21.84
C LYS A 275 -14.35 10.57 -22.18
N LYS A 276 -13.51 10.77 -21.16
CA LYS A 276 -12.14 11.26 -21.30
C LYS A 276 -11.15 10.10 -21.39
N PHE A 277 -10.21 10.18 -22.31
CA PHE A 277 -9.16 9.18 -22.52
C PHE A 277 -7.77 9.82 -22.61
N PRO A 278 -6.71 9.16 -22.11
CA PRO A 278 -5.34 9.66 -22.21
C PRO A 278 -4.76 9.43 -23.61
N LEU A 279 -4.09 10.44 -24.19
CA LEU A 279 -3.37 10.36 -25.46
C LEU A 279 -1.86 10.24 -25.20
N PRO A 280 -1.09 9.39 -25.92
CA PRO A 280 -1.49 8.43 -26.96
C PRO A 280 -1.95 7.07 -26.42
N ASP A 281 -1.96 6.89 -25.10
CA ASP A 281 -2.19 5.62 -24.40
C ASP A 281 -3.50 4.93 -24.79
N ALA A 282 -4.56 5.70 -25.05
CA ALA A 282 -5.85 5.16 -25.45
C ALA A 282 -5.77 4.30 -26.72
N PHE A 283 -4.89 4.65 -27.66
CA PHE A 283 -4.67 3.87 -28.88
C PHE A 283 -3.59 2.80 -28.69
N LYS A 284 -2.48 3.15 -28.02
CA LYS A 284 -1.37 2.20 -27.77
C LYS A 284 -1.81 0.98 -26.95
N LYS A 285 -2.66 1.20 -25.94
CA LYS A 285 -3.20 0.15 -25.07
C LYS A 285 -4.47 -0.51 -25.65
N GLY A 286 -4.87 -0.15 -26.87
CA GLY A 286 -6.02 -0.76 -27.56
C GLY A 286 -7.38 -0.44 -26.94
N PHE A 287 -7.49 0.63 -26.14
CA PHE A 287 -8.79 1.08 -25.62
C PHE A 287 -9.66 1.65 -26.74
N LEU A 288 -9.05 2.37 -27.68
CA LEU A 288 -9.69 2.96 -28.85
C LEU A 288 -8.99 2.53 -30.14
N THR A 289 -9.78 2.26 -31.16
CA THR A 289 -9.31 1.98 -32.53
C THR A 289 -9.91 3.02 -33.47
N LEU A 290 -9.10 3.62 -34.36
CA LEU A 290 -9.62 4.50 -35.41
C LEU A 290 -10.36 3.67 -36.46
N ILE A 291 -11.50 4.18 -36.93
CA ILE A 291 -12.35 3.55 -37.96
C ILE A 291 -12.62 4.51 -39.12
#